data_AF-A0A1Y1WE52-F1
#
_entry.id   AF-A0A1Y1WE52-F1
#
_cell.length_a   1.000
_cell.length_b   1.000
_cell.length_c   1.000
_cell.angle_alpha   90.00
_cell.angle_beta   90.00
_cell.angle_gamma   90.00
#
_symmetry.space_group_name_H-M   'P 1'
#
loop_
_entity.id
_entity.type
_entity.pdbx_description
1 polymer ?
#
loop_
_entity_poly.entity_id
_entity_poly.type
_entity_poly.pdbx_seq_one_letter_code
_entity_poly.pdbx_strand_id
1 'polypeptide(L)'
;MEAKLQILNLHAGVSEGEIQAFVENANSLARTGPLWVFFDEINTCNHMGLLMSIITDCSLYGQSLSDNLRFFAACNPYRLRKIPTDAAALKEYFYEEQSKLVYQVHPVPEALLDYIWDYGVLSPLDENLYTQHMVTHSMSNFAESQMFAEMLCMSQEHIRSIDGEHSVSLRDIKRAIELARFFRQSLESRAALKTKRASYPQADDIPQRSMVLALVVSYQCRLYRHEDRRKYRENLGNIFAKFKNPITTQGILEIFHHDAIDYFNRMICGDDVAPSEALLENMLATIACILTNIPIFVVGAPHQLSVLDIISANIYDTVSSLNDWLEAYTTLATSNAETSFCVSDAFLGLNPKENLYGLVLRQYHTKSEGNIIESCKKALVKLASVDTIVRSRYSLLAQRAPKDPRVWDEYFFSKCHQGDLRDFYQHNIADVNNHSSRTIIRTFSKINTDIQSLVCDLVKCQVDKLSTLKSEADIFGKNPYYSVMLRRPNPCRSAPTN
;
A
#
# COMPACT_ATOMS: atom_id res chain seq x y z
N MET A 1 23.41 24.16 23.84
CA MET A 1 22.02 23.74 23.61
C MET A 1 21.96 23.15 22.22
N GLU A 2 21.49 21.92 22.08
CA GLU A 2 21.21 21.33 20.77
C GLU A 2 19.94 21.98 20.19
N ALA A 3 20.02 22.46 18.95
CA ALA A 3 18.87 23.01 18.25
C ALA A 3 17.95 21.87 17.81
N LYS A 4 16.63 22.05 17.97
CA LYS A 4 15.64 21.10 17.47
C LYS A 4 15.50 21.28 15.96
N LEU A 5 15.28 20.19 15.21
CA LEU A 5 15.04 20.23 13.76
C LEU A 5 13.58 19.88 13.44
N GLN A 6 12.97 20.66 12.54
CA GLN A 6 11.69 20.36 11.90
C GLN A 6 11.90 20.30 10.39
N ILE A 7 11.33 19.29 9.73
CA ILE A 7 11.49 19.05 8.29
C ILE A 7 10.12 19.11 7.63
N LEU A 8 10.01 19.86 6.54
CA LEU A 8 8.85 19.86 5.65
C LEU A 8 9.31 19.50 4.24
N ASN A 9 8.80 18.37 3.73
CA ASN A 9 9.03 17.95 2.35
C ASN A 9 8.03 18.66 1.45
N LEU A 10 8.52 19.52 0.57
CA LEU A 10 7.68 20.27 -0.35
C LEU A 10 7.46 19.47 -1.64
N HIS A 11 6.29 19.67 -2.24
CA HIS A 11 5.92 19.15 -3.56
C HIS A 11 4.76 19.98 -4.12
N ALA A 12 4.41 19.77 -5.39
CA ALA A 12 3.35 20.52 -6.07
C ALA A 12 1.96 20.39 -5.43
N GLY A 13 1.76 19.38 -4.57
CA GLY A 13 0.51 19.12 -3.85
C GLY A 13 0.42 19.79 -2.48
N VAL A 14 1.51 20.36 -1.96
CA VAL A 14 1.51 21.07 -0.67
C VAL A 14 0.78 22.40 -0.83
N SER A 15 -0.25 22.59 -0.03
CA SER A 15 -1.05 23.81 0.00
C SER A 15 -0.41 24.91 0.83
N GLU A 16 -0.75 26.15 0.52
CA GLU A 16 -0.36 27.33 1.29
C GLU A 16 -0.70 27.21 2.79
N GLY A 17 -1.88 26.67 3.10
CA GLY A 17 -2.33 26.47 4.48
C GLY A 17 -1.50 25.45 5.26
N GLU A 18 -0.98 24.41 4.61
CA GLU A 18 -0.07 23.44 5.23
C GLU A 18 1.28 24.08 5.58
N ILE A 19 1.82 24.90 4.67
CA ILE A 19 3.06 25.66 4.90
C ILE A 19 2.85 26.63 6.07
N GLN A 20 1.74 27.37 6.06
CA GLN A 20 1.39 28.30 7.13
C GLN A 20 1.31 27.58 8.48
N ALA A 21 0.51 26.52 8.60
CA ALA A 21 0.32 25.80 9.85
C ALA A 21 1.65 25.23 10.38
N PHE A 22 2.51 24.72 9.50
CA PHE A 22 3.82 24.21 9.85
C PHE A 22 4.74 25.32 10.41
N VAL A 23 4.81 26.46 9.73
CA VAL A 23 5.66 27.59 10.15
C VAL A 23 5.15 28.24 11.43
N GLU A 24 3.84 28.38 11.62
CA GLU A 24 3.24 28.89 12.85
C GLU A 24 3.54 27.97 14.06
N ASN A 25 3.47 26.66 13.85
CA ASN A 25 3.86 25.68 14.87
C ASN A 25 5.36 25.80 15.19
N ALA A 26 6.23 25.86 14.18
CA ALA A 26 7.66 26.06 14.36
C ALA A 26 7.97 27.36 15.12
N ASN A 27 7.29 28.46 14.78
CA ASN A 27 7.43 29.75 15.45
C ASN A 27 7.03 29.69 16.93
N SER A 28 5.97 28.93 17.25
CA SER A 28 5.55 28.71 18.63
C SER A 28 6.58 27.90 19.42
N LEU A 29 7.15 26.86 18.82
CA LEU A 29 8.20 26.02 19.44
C LEU A 29 9.51 26.79 19.66
N ALA A 30 9.87 27.68 18.74
CA ALA A 30 11.08 28.50 18.83
C ALA A 30 11.09 29.46 20.02
N ARG A 31 9.94 29.71 20.68
CA ARG A 31 9.88 30.46 21.94
C ARG A 31 10.60 29.75 23.09
N THR A 32 10.77 28.44 23.00
CA THR A 32 11.42 27.62 24.04
C THR A 32 12.92 27.45 23.84
N GLY A 33 13.46 27.86 22.69
CA GLY A 33 14.88 27.77 22.35
C GLY A 33 15.12 27.70 20.84
N PRO A 34 16.40 27.56 20.42
CA PRO A 34 16.77 27.52 19.01
C PRO A 34 16.08 26.38 18.25
N LEU A 35 15.46 26.70 17.11
CA LEU A 35 14.79 25.74 16.23
C LEU A 35 15.27 25.92 14.80
N TRP A 36 15.67 24.83 14.18
CA TRP A 36 16.01 24.76 12.77
C TRP A 36 14.83 24.19 11.99
N VAL A 37 14.51 24.84 10.88
CA VAL A 37 13.49 24.42 9.94
C VAL A 37 14.17 24.11 8.62
N PHE A 38 13.94 22.91 8.09
CA PHE A 38 14.47 22.47 6.81
C PHE A 38 13.34 22.23 5.81
N PHE A 39 13.33 23.00 4.73
CA PHE A 39 12.43 22.84 3.59
C PHE A 39 13.11 21.99 2.52
N ASP A 40 12.67 20.74 2.36
CA ASP A 40 13.20 19.87 1.32
C ASP A 40 12.49 20.10 -0.01
N GLU A 41 13.22 19.99 -1.11
CA GLU A 41 12.73 20.16 -2.50
C GLU A 41 11.93 21.45 -2.75
N ILE A 42 12.37 22.60 -2.22
CA ILE A 42 11.63 23.88 -2.24
C ILE A 42 11.13 24.29 -3.62
N ASN A 43 11.93 24.04 -4.66
CA ASN A 43 11.61 24.39 -6.04
C ASN A 43 10.62 23.46 -6.73
N THR A 44 10.04 22.50 -6.02
CA THR A 44 8.88 21.72 -6.50
C THR A 44 7.55 22.29 -6.01
N CYS A 45 7.58 23.29 -5.11
CA CYS A 45 6.38 23.91 -4.56
C CYS A 45 5.84 25.03 -5.46
N ASN A 46 4.51 25.13 -5.53
CA ASN A 46 3.81 26.21 -6.24
C ASN A 46 3.86 27.55 -5.49
N HIS A 47 4.12 27.53 -4.18
CA HIS A 47 4.06 28.70 -3.29
C HIS A 47 5.44 29.32 -3.04
N MET A 48 6.28 29.38 -4.07
CA MET A 48 7.67 29.84 -3.96
C MET A 48 7.80 31.26 -3.39
N GLY A 49 6.88 32.17 -3.72
CA GLY A 49 6.88 33.53 -3.17
C GLY A 49 6.67 33.59 -1.65
N LEU A 50 5.84 32.70 -1.11
CA LEU A 50 5.64 32.56 0.34
C LEU A 50 6.90 32.01 1.02
N LEU A 51 7.48 30.95 0.45
CA LEU A 51 8.68 30.33 0.99
C LEU A 51 9.89 31.28 0.95
N MET A 52 9.97 32.11 -0.09
CA MET A 52 10.96 33.17 -0.20
C MET A 52 10.87 34.14 0.98
N SER A 53 9.68 34.71 1.27
CA SER A 53 9.53 35.66 2.39
C SER A 53 9.84 35.04 3.75
N ILE A 54 9.53 33.75 3.93
CA ILE A 54 9.87 33.01 5.16
C ILE A 54 11.38 32.88 5.31
N ILE A 55 12.10 32.55 4.23
CA ILE A 55 13.55 32.29 4.27
C ILE A 55 14.36 33.58 4.31
N THR A 56 14.05 34.56 3.46
CA THR A 56 14.82 35.81 3.36
C THR A 56 14.45 36.79 4.46
N ASP A 57 13.15 36.99 4.68
CA ASP A 57 12.66 38.08 5.53
C ASP A 57 12.31 37.60 6.95
N CYS A 58 12.43 36.28 7.21
CA CYS A 58 11.93 35.64 8.43
C CYS A 58 10.49 36.08 8.74
N SER A 59 9.64 36.18 7.71
CA SER A 59 8.28 36.70 7.84
C SER A 59 7.23 35.79 7.20
N LEU A 60 6.08 35.71 7.86
CA LEU A 60 4.87 35.04 7.38
C LEU A 60 3.73 36.05 7.29
N TYR A 61 3.24 36.33 6.08
CA TYR A 61 2.20 37.34 5.80
C TYR A 61 2.48 38.73 6.42
N GLY A 62 3.74 39.15 6.40
CA GLY A 62 4.18 40.44 6.96
C GLY A 62 4.35 40.46 8.48
N GLN A 63 4.09 39.35 9.18
CA GLN A 63 4.42 39.20 10.60
C GLN A 63 5.81 38.63 10.76
N SER A 64 6.63 39.24 11.62
CA SER A 64 7.96 38.73 11.94
C SER A 64 7.88 37.42 12.70
N LEU A 65 8.69 36.45 12.31
CA LEU A 65 8.89 35.20 13.03
C LEU A 65 9.92 35.40 14.16
N SER A 66 10.02 34.42 15.04
CA SER A 66 10.94 34.43 16.18
C SER A 66 12.40 34.42 15.76
N ASP A 67 13.23 35.24 16.41
CA ASP A 67 14.68 35.30 16.19
C ASP A 67 15.43 33.98 16.44
N ASN A 68 14.78 33.03 17.14
CA ASN A 68 15.31 31.70 17.44
C ASN A 68 15.14 30.71 16.27
N LEU A 69 14.45 31.10 15.19
CA LEU A 69 14.29 30.28 13.99
C LEU A 69 15.49 30.43 13.05
N ARG A 70 15.93 29.31 12.49
CA ARG A 70 16.87 29.28 11.36
C ARG A 70 16.31 28.40 10.26
N PHE A 71 16.19 28.96 9.07
CA PHE A 71 15.65 28.26 7.90
C PHE A 71 16.78 27.76 7.02
N PHE A 72 16.63 26.53 6.56
CA PHE A 72 17.47 25.88 5.56
C PHE A 72 16.55 25.34 4.47
N ALA A 73 17.01 25.34 3.23
CA ALA A 73 16.24 24.78 2.13
C ALA A 73 17.14 23.99 1.20
N ALA A 74 16.62 22.90 0.64
CA ALA A 74 17.22 22.19 -0.47
C ALA A 74 16.37 22.39 -1.73
N CYS A 75 17.04 22.55 -2.88
CA CYS A 75 16.40 22.65 -4.17
C CYS A 75 16.98 21.62 -5.14
N ASN A 76 16.13 21.06 -5.98
CA ASN A 76 16.54 20.13 -7.03
C ASN A 76 17.26 20.89 -8.17
N PRO A 77 18.32 20.35 -8.77
CA PRO A 77 19.08 21.04 -9.82
C PRO A 77 18.33 21.11 -11.17
N TYR A 78 18.55 22.18 -11.94
CA TYR A 78 17.96 22.38 -13.28
C TYR A 78 18.70 21.58 -14.35
N ARG A 79 18.42 20.27 -14.45
CA ARG A 79 19.07 19.38 -15.42
C ARG A 79 18.14 19.09 -16.60
N LEU A 80 18.65 19.21 -17.83
CA LEU A 80 17.92 18.80 -19.04
C LEU A 80 17.89 17.27 -19.17
N ARG A 81 16.74 16.73 -19.56
CA ARG A 81 16.60 15.30 -19.82
C ARG A 81 17.28 14.93 -21.15
N LYS A 82 18.07 13.86 -21.15
CA LYS A 82 18.52 13.21 -22.38
C LYS A 82 17.37 12.33 -22.87
N ILE A 83 16.75 12.69 -23.99
CA ILE A 83 15.71 11.86 -24.61
C ILE A 83 16.43 10.70 -25.33
N PRO A 84 16.20 9.43 -24.95
CA PRO A 84 16.77 8.30 -25.65
C PRO A 84 16.29 8.29 -27.11
N THR A 85 17.20 8.14 -28.06
CA THR A 85 16.93 8.17 -29.51
C THR A 85 15.88 7.12 -29.93
N ASP A 86 15.80 6.00 -29.21
CA ASP A 86 14.89 4.88 -29.51
C ASP A 86 13.47 5.07 -28.97
N ALA A 87 13.26 5.98 -28.01
CA ALA A 87 11.91 6.34 -27.53
C ALA A 87 11.13 7.17 -28.56
N ALA A 88 11.77 7.60 -29.65
CA ALA A 88 11.13 8.28 -30.76
C ALA A 88 10.05 7.42 -31.45
N ALA A 89 10.15 6.10 -31.38
CA ALA A 89 9.18 5.17 -31.99
C ALA A 89 7.86 5.04 -31.21
N LEU A 90 7.78 5.56 -29.98
CA LEU A 90 6.59 5.49 -29.12
C LEU A 90 5.97 6.88 -28.83
N LYS A 91 6.40 7.93 -29.54
CA LYS A 91 5.94 9.32 -29.35
C LYS A 91 4.42 9.48 -29.38
N GLU A 92 3.71 8.61 -30.09
CA GLU A 92 2.25 8.69 -30.26
C GLU A 92 1.45 8.33 -28.99
N TYR A 93 2.08 7.68 -27.99
CA TYR A 93 1.43 7.24 -26.76
C TYR A 93 2.01 7.87 -25.48
N PHE A 94 3.10 8.64 -25.58
CA PHE A 94 3.64 9.36 -24.44
C PHE A 94 2.96 10.72 -24.32
N TYR A 95 2.43 11.02 -23.15
CA TYR A 95 2.07 12.38 -22.77
C TYR A 95 3.32 13.25 -22.97
N GLU A 96 3.25 14.29 -23.80
CA GLU A 96 4.32 15.28 -23.90
C GLU A 96 4.43 15.98 -22.54
N GLU A 97 5.38 15.54 -21.72
CA GLU A 97 5.73 16.24 -20.50
C GLU A 97 6.10 17.68 -20.85
N GLN A 98 5.40 18.64 -20.25
CA GLN A 98 5.57 20.07 -20.54
C GLN A 98 6.98 20.59 -20.21
N SER A 99 7.75 19.87 -19.37
CA SER A 99 9.09 20.26 -18.94
C SER A 99 10.17 19.45 -19.65
N LYS A 100 11.21 20.14 -20.13
CA LYS A 100 12.44 19.53 -20.67
C LYS A 100 13.42 19.08 -19.57
N LEU A 101 13.10 19.32 -18.31
CA LEU A 101 13.96 19.03 -17.18
C LEU A 101 13.76 17.60 -16.65
N VAL A 102 14.80 17.04 -16.04
CA VAL A 102 14.75 15.76 -15.32
C VAL A 102 13.82 15.86 -14.10
N TYR A 103 13.87 17.00 -13.41
CA TYR A 103 13.03 17.29 -12.25
C TYR A 103 11.92 18.27 -12.65
N GLN A 104 10.72 18.06 -12.13
CA GLN A 104 9.62 19.02 -12.27
C GLN A 104 9.80 20.13 -11.24
N VAL A 105 10.48 21.21 -11.65
CA VAL A 105 10.85 22.31 -10.77
C VAL A 105 10.47 23.66 -11.34
N HIS A 106 10.19 24.60 -10.45
CA HIS A 106 9.99 26.01 -10.71
C HIS A 106 11.32 26.78 -10.65
N PRO A 107 11.45 27.90 -11.37
CA PRO A 107 12.59 28.80 -11.20
C PRO A 107 12.69 29.33 -9.77
N VAL A 108 13.89 29.30 -9.19
CA VAL A 108 14.16 29.88 -7.88
C VAL A 108 14.25 31.41 -8.04
N PRO A 109 13.62 32.21 -7.15
CA PRO A 109 13.66 33.67 -7.21
C PRO A 109 15.09 34.23 -7.15
N GLU A 110 15.33 35.35 -7.83
CA GLU A 110 16.65 35.99 -7.89
C GLU A 110 17.23 36.29 -6.51
N ALA A 111 16.41 36.71 -5.54
CA ALA A 111 16.90 37.02 -4.19
C ALA A 111 17.41 35.79 -3.42
N LEU A 112 17.07 34.58 -3.85
CA LEU A 112 17.61 33.36 -3.24
C LEU A 112 18.89 32.87 -3.92
N LEU A 113 19.22 33.34 -5.13
CA LEU A 113 20.35 32.82 -5.91
C LEU A 113 21.69 33.01 -5.21
N ASP A 114 21.90 34.15 -4.53
CA ASP A 114 23.13 34.44 -3.79
C ASP A 114 23.32 33.52 -2.56
N TYR A 115 22.25 32.82 -2.14
CA TYR A 115 22.26 31.91 -0.99
C TYR A 115 22.34 30.43 -1.40
N ILE A 116 22.40 30.12 -2.70
CA ILE A 116 22.47 28.74 -3.21
C ILE A 116 23.93 28.31 -3.34
N TRP A 117 24.19 27.08 -2.93
CA TRP A 117 25.50 26.44 -3.01
C TRP A 117 25.31 24.98 -3.41
N ASP A 118 26.20 24.49 -4.27
CA ASP A 118 26.14 23.13 -4.77
C ASP A 118 26.86 22.18 -3.80
N TYR A 119 26.10 21.25 -3.23
CA TYR A 119 26.62 20.17 -2.38
C TYR A 119 27.31 19.05 -3.18
N GLY A 120 27.23 19.09 -4.51
CA GLY A 120 27.77 18.07 -5.38
C GLY A 120 26.96 16.79 -5.40
N VAL A 121 27.61 15.71 -5.85
CA VAL A 121 27.05 14.37 -5.91
C VAL A 121 27.82 13.49 -4.95
N LEU A 122 27.12 12.52 -4.35
CA LEU A 122 27.74 11.53 -3.48
C LEU A 122 28.90 10.83 -4.21
N SER A 123 30.08 10.77 -3.57
CA SER A 123 31.22 10.12 -4.19
C SER A 123 30.97 8.60 -4.32
N PRO A 124 31.53 7.92 -5.33
CA PRO A 124 31.37 6.47 -5.46
C PRO A 124 31.86 5.70 -4.23
N LEU A 125 32.86 6.24 -3.52
CA LEU A 125 33.38 5.68 -2.29
C LEU A 125 32.34 5.77 -1.16
N ASP A 126 31.77 6.95 -0.96
CA ASP A 126 30.77 7.17 0.09
C ASP A 126 29.49 6.38 -0.20
N GLU A 127 29.04 6.34 -1.46
CA GLU A 127 27.88 5.54 -1.86
C GLU A 127 28.08 4.05 -1.57
N ASN A 128 29.27 3.52 -1.82
CA ASN A 128 29.62 2.15 -1.46
C ASN A 128 29.59 1.94 0.05
N LEU A 129 30.16 2.86 0.84
CA LEU A 129 30.10 2.80 2.31
C LEU A 129 28.65 2.83 2.83
N TYR A 130 27.80 3.72 2.30
CA TYR A 130 26.38 3.77 2.64
C TYR A 130 25.68 2.45 2.28
N THR A 131 25.94 1.91 1.09
CA THR A 131 25.37 0.63 0.64
C THR A 131 25.76 -0.50 1.59
N GLN A 132 27.04 -0.61 1.94
CA GLN A 132 27.54 -1.61 2.88
C GLN A 132 26.87 -1.48 4.25
N HIS A 133 26.75 -0.26 4.79
CA HIS A 133 26.06 -0.01 6.05
C HIS A 133 24.58 -0.40 6.00
N MET A 134 23.86 -0.03 4.94
CA MET A 134 22.44 -0.35 4.77
C MET A 134 22.18 -1.86 4.70
N VAL A 135 23.03 -2.59 3.97
CA VAL A 135 22.91 -4.04 3.81
C VAL A 135 23.28 -4.76 5.11
N THR A 136 24.41 -4.40 5.73
CA THR A 136 24.89 -5.03 6.98
C THR A 136 23.91 -4.83 8.13
N HIS A 137 23.22 -3.69 8.19
CA HIS A 137 22.16 -3.47 9.18
C HIS A 137 20.91 -4.33 8.93
N SER A 138 20.73 -4.81 7.70
CA SER A 138 19.53 -5.52 7.27
C SER A 138 19.68 -7.04 7.19
N MET A 139 20.92 -7.57 7.20
CA MET A 139 21.22 -8.98 7.01
C MET A 139 22.19 -9.48 8.10
N SER A 140 21.96 -10.70 8.61
CA SER A 140 22.74 -11.24 9.74
C SER A 140 24.06 -11.89 9.33
N ASN A 141 24.17 -12.38 8.09
CA ASN A 141 25.36 -13.05 7.58
C ASN A 141 26.29 -12.05 6.88
N PHE A 142 27.53 -11.94 7.37
CA PHE A 142 28.53 -11.00 6.85
C PHE A 142 28.90 -11.27 5.39
N ALA A 143 29.11 -12.53 5.01
CA ALA A 143 29.50 -12.89 3.64
C ALA A 143 28.37 -12.61 2.63
N GLU A 144 27.12 -12.93 3.01
CA GLU A 144 25.92 -12.57 2.25
C GLU A 144 25.78 -11.05 2.10
N SER A 145 26.02 -10.30 3.18
CA SER A 145 25.93 -8.84 3.19
C SER A 145 26.94 -8.19 2.24
N GLN A 146 28.19 -8.67 2.28
CA GLN A 146 29.24 -8.14 1.41
C GLN A 146 28.97 -8.43 -0.07
N MET A 147 28.50 -9.65 -0.37
CA MET A 147 28.13 -10.03 -1.73
C MET A 147 26.96 -9.19 -2.26
N PHE A 148 25.90 -9.01 -1.46
CA PHE A 148 24.73 -8.25 -1.88
C PHE A 148 25.03 -6.76 -2.03
N ALA A 149 25.86 -6.18 -1.16
CA ALA A 149 26.32 -4.80 -1.33
C ALA A 149 27.09 -4.61 -2.65
N GLU A 150 27.98 -5.53 -3.02
CA GLU A 150 28.70 -5.48 -4.29
C GLU A 150 27.76 -5.60 -5.49
N MET A 151 26.74 -6.46 -5.42
CA MET A 151 25.71 -6.56 -6.45
C MET A 151 24.90 -5.26 -6.58
N LEU A 152 24.54 -4.63 -5.47
CA LEU A 152 23.78 -3.38 -5.48
C LEU A 152 24.59 -2.21 -6.07
N CYS A 153 25.86 -2.08 -5.69
CA CYS A 153 26.75 -1.07 -6.27
C CYS A 153 26.92 -1.28 -7.78
N MET A 154 27.18 -2.52 -8.22
CA MET A 154 27.25 -2.84 -9.65
C MET A 154 25.95 -2.52 -10.37
N SER A 155 24.80 -2.83 -9.75
CA SER A 155 23.48 -2.57 -10.33
C SER A 155 23.21 -1.08 -10.52
N GLN A 156 23.56 -0.26 -9.53
CA GLN A 156 23.49 1.20 -9.64
C GLN A 156 24.34 1.72 -10.79
N GLU A 157 25.60 1.28 -10.90
CA GLU A 157 26.51 1.67 -11.97
C GLU A 157 26.01 1.22 -13.35
N HIS A 158 25.46 0.01 -13.46
CA HIS A 158 24.88 -0.50 -14.71
C HIS A 158 23.71 0.36 -15.19
N ILE A 159 22.77 0.74 -14.30
CA ILE A 159 21.66 1.64 -14.68
C ILE A 159 22.18 3.04 -15.02
N ARG A 160 23.18 3.57 -14.31
CA ARG A 160 23.78 4.87 -14.64
C ARG A 160 24.42 4.88 -16.03
N SER A 161 25.01 3.76 -16.44
CA SER A 161 25.61 3.64 -17.77
C SER A 161 24.59 3.71 -18.92
N ILE A 162 23.31 3.44 -18.64
CA ILE A 162 22.22 3.41 -19.62
C ILE A 162 21.38 4.69 -19.55
N ASP A 163 20.88 5.00 -18.34
CA ASP A 163 19.90 6.07 -18.11
C ASP A 163 20.56 7.40 -17.67
N GLY A 164 21.87 7.40 -17.41
CA GLY A 164 22.66 8.56 -16.97
C GLY A 164 22.94 8.61 -15.46
N GLU A 165 23.86 9.48 -15.04
CA GLU A 165 24.45 9.51 -13.69
C GLU A 165 23.44 9.70 -12.54
N HIS A 166 22.31 10.36 -12.78
CA HIS A 166 21.29 10.66 -11.76
C HIS A 166 20.06 9.76 -11.84
N SER A 167 20.14 8.64 -12.55
CA SER A 167 19.01 7.75 -12.81
C SER A 167 18.60 6.90 -11.60
N VAL A 168 19.45 6.84 -10.57
CA VAL A 168 19.34 5.96 -9.41
C VAL A 168 19.85 6.65 -8.15
N SER A 169 19.40 6.17 -6.99
CA SER A 169 19.74 6.71 -5.68
C SER A 169 19.80 5.63 -4.59
N LEU A 170 20.19 6.03 -3.37
CA LEU A 170 20.09 5.18 -2.17
C LEU A 170 18.65 4.70 -1.88
N ARG A 171 17.61 5.36 -2.42
CA ARG A 171 16.22 4.90 -2.31
C ARG A 171 16.02 3.57 -3.05
N ASP A 172 16.69 3.38 -4.19
CA ASP A 172 16.60 2.14 -4.97
C ASP A 172 17.34 0.98 -4.28
N ILE A 173 18.47 1.28 -3.62
CA ILE A 173 19.16 0.33 -2.73
C ILE A 173 18.25 -0.09 -1.58
N LYS A 174 17.61 0.87 -0.88
CA LYS A 174 16.67 0.59 0.21
C LYS A 174 15.53 -0.32 -0.26
N ARG A 175 14.95 -0.02 -1.42
CA ARG A 175 13.88 -0.81 -2.06
C ARG A 175 14.33 -2.24 -2.35
N ALA A 176 15.53 -2.42 -2.92
CA ALA A 176 16.07 -3.73 -3.22
C ALA A 176 16.32 -4.57 -1.96
N ILE A 177 16.80 -3.94 -0.86
CA ILE A 177 16.97 -4.60 0.43
C ILE A 177 15.62 -5.05 1.01
N GLU A 178 14.58 -4.22 0.90
CA GLU A 178 13.23 -4.56 1.34
C GLU A 178 12.65 -5.73 0.55
N LEU A 179 12.81 -5.73 -0.78
CA LEU A 179 12.43 -6.85 -1.65
C LEU A 179 13.19 -8.14 -1.31
N ALA A 180 14.50 -8.05 -1.06
CA ALA A 180 15.30 -9.23 -0.68
C ALA A 180 14.80 -9.85 0.63
N ARG A 181 14.46 -9.02 1.62
CA ARG A 181 13.87 -9.48 2.88
C ARG A 181 12.51 -10.15 2.65
N PHE A 182 11.65 -9.53 1.84
CA PHE A 182 10.35 -10.10 1.48
C PHE A 182 10.50 -11.46 0.79
N PHE A 183 11.37 -11.58 -0.23
CA PHE A 183 11.57 -12.82 -0.94
C PHE A 183 12.15 -13.92 -0.06
N ARG A 184 13.08 -13.57 0.85
CA ARG A 184 13.61 -14.51 1.82
C ARG A 184 12.49 -15.09 2.71
N GLN A 185 11.70 -14.22 3.32
CA GLN A 185 10.58 -14.64 4.18
C GLN A 185 9.53 -15.45 3.40
N SER A 186 9.21 -15.04 2.17
CA SER A 186 8.29 -15.75 1.28
C SER A 186 8.81 -17.16 0.96
N LEU A 187 10.08 -17.28 0.60
CA LEU A 187 10.72 -18.54 0.25
C LEU A 187 10.75 -19.51 1.44
N GLU A 188 11.15 -19.03 2.63
CA GLU A 188 11.18 -19.81 3.88
C GLU A 188 9.78 -20.29 4.28
N SER A 189 8.79 -19.40 4.24
CA SER A 189 7.41 -19.72 4.59
C SER A 189 6.81 -20.77 3.65
N ARG A 190 7.07 -20.65 2.34
CA ARG A 190 6.60 -21.60 1.34
C ARG A 190 7.34 -22.95 1.41
N ALA A 191 8.62 -22.97 1.78
CA ALA A 191 9.36 -24.22 2.03
C ALA A 191 8.74 -25.03 3.18
N ALA A 192 8.32 -24.33 4.25
CA ALA A 192 7.75 -24.95 5.44
C ALA A 192 6.38 -25.63 5.20
N LEU A 193 5.67 -25.26 4.13
CA LEU A 193 4.34 -25.79 3.80
C LEU A 193 4.34 -27.25 3.31
N LYS A 194 5.48 -27.97 3.35
CA LYS A 194 5.65 -29.38 2.93
C LYS A 194 4.82 -29.74 1.69
N THR A 195 4.83 -28.86 0.68
CA THR A 195 4.15 -29.16 -0.58
C THR A 195 4.84 -30.37 -1.21
N LYS A 196 4.08 -31.39 -1.65
CA LYS A 196 4.59 -32.58 -2.37
C LYS A 196 5.30 -32.26 -3.71
N ARG A 197 5.71 -31.02 -3.95
CA ARG A 197 6.36 -30.56 -5.17
C ARG A 197 7.86 -30.77 -5.04
N ALA A 198 8.41 -31.64 -5.90
CA ALA A 198 9.82 -32.05 -5.90
C ALA A 198 10.84 -30.93 -6.26
N SER A 199 10.38 -29.74 -6.66
CA SER A 199 11.20 -28.69 -7.28
C SER A 199 11.40 -27.44 -6.38
N TYR A 200 11.00 -27.48 -5.11
CA TYR A 200 11.13 -26.29 -4.26
C TYR A 200 12.60 -26.05 -3.85
N PRO A 201 13.10 -24.79 -3.80
CA PRO A 201 14.50 -24.51 -3.49
C PRO A 201 14.94 -25.12 -2.15
N GLN A 202 16.17 -25.62 -2.09
CA GLN A 202 16.77 -26.09 -0.83
C GLN A 202 16.98 -24.91 0.12
N ALA A 203 16.99 -25.17 1.43
CA ALA A 203 17.15 -24.13 2.45
C ALA A 203 18.43 -23.29 2.24
N ASP A 204 19.50 -23.93 1.78
CA ASP A 204 20.81 -23.29 1.53
C ASP A 204 20.82 -22.36 0.31
N ASP A 205 19.85 -22.49 -0.61
CA ASP A 205 19.72 -21.66 -1.81
C ASP A 205 18.87 -20.40 -1.58
N ILE A 206 18.11 -20.35 -0.49
CA ILE A 206 17.16 -19.27 -0.20
C ILE A 206 17.84 -17.89 -0.19
N PRO A 207 19.00 -17.69 0.47
CA PRO A 207 19.64 -16.38 0.52
C PRO A 207 19.94 -15.83 -0.88
N GLN A 208 20.60 -16.60 -1.73
CA GLN A 208 21.02 -16.19 -3.06
C GLN A 208 19.82 -15.98 -3.97
N ARG A 209 18.82 -16.88 -3.92
CA ARG A 209 17.58 -16.72 -4.68
C ARG A 209 16.84 -15.45 -4.29
N SER A 210 16.78 -15.13 -2.99
CA SER A 210 16.13 -13.90 -2.52
C SER A 210 16.82 -12.64 -3.06
N MET A 211 18.16 -12.63 -3.11
CA MET A 211 18.94 -11.53 -3.69
C MET A 211 18.69 -11.42 -5.20
N VAL A 212 18.71 -12.54 -5.92
CA VAL A 212 18.45 -12.58 -7.37
C VAL A 212 17.07 -12.02 -7.69
N LEU A 213 16.02 -12.51 -7.01
CA LEU A 213 14.64 -12.05 -7.24
C LEU A 213 14.49 -10.56 -6.95
N ALA A 214 15.09 -10.07 -5.86
CA ALA A 214 15.09 -8.66 -5.53
C ALA A 214 15.77 -7.81 -6.62
N LEU A 215 16.93 -8.24 -7.12
CA LEU A 215 17.69 -7.54 -8.16
C LEU A 215 16.99 -7.58 -9.52
N VAL A 216 16.29 -8.67 -9.84
CA VAL A 216 15.47 -8.75 -11.04
C VAL A 216 14.33 -7.73 -10.98
N VAL A 217 13.56 -7.72 -9.89
CA VAL A 217 12.41 -6.81 -9.72
C VAL A 217 12.86 -5.34 -9.61
N SER A 218 13.95 -5.05 -8.91
CA SER A 218 14.39 -3.66 -8.66
C SER A 218 15.19 -3.03 -9.80
N TYR A 219 15.93 -3.82 -10.60
CA TYR A 219 16.82 -3.30 -11.64
C TYR A 219 16.55 -3.90 -13.02
N GLN A 220 16.44 -5.24 -13.16
CA GLN A 220 16.29 -5.86 -14.48
C GLN A 220 14.97 -5.49 -15.16
N CYS A 221 13.86 -5.46 -14.41
CA CYS A 221 12.54 -5.09 -14.94
C CYS A 221 12.48 -3.68 -15.55
N ARG A 222 13.38 -2.79 -15.13
CA ARG A 222 13.50 -1.43 -15.67
C ARG A 222 14.16 -1.39 -17.04
N LEU A 223 14.96 -2.41 -17.38
CA LEU A 223 15.72 -2.43 -18.63
C LEU A 223 14.82 -2.84 -19.80
N TYR A 224 14.77 -2.01 -20.84
CA TYR A 224 13.97 -2.30 -22.04
C TYR A 224 14.69 -3.27 -22.99
N ARG A 225 15.97 -3.07 -23.27
CA ARG A 225 16.70 -3.86 -24.28
C ARG A 225 17.16 -5.21 -23.74
N HIS A 226 16.98 -6.27 -24.54
CA HIS A 226 17.44 -7.61 -24.19
C HIS A 226 18.96 -7.70 -24.00
N GLU A 227 19.74 -6.91 -24.72
CA GLU A 227 21.20 -6.86 -24.59
C GLU A 227 21.62 -6.29 -23.22
N ASP A 228 20.99 -5.20 -22.78
CA ASP A 228 21.23 -4.59 -21.48
C ASP A 228 20.88 -5.55 -20.34
N ARG A 229 19.75 -6.27 -20.48
CA ARG A 229 19.32 -7.33 -19.55
C ARG A 229 20.34 -8.49 -19.50
N ARG A 230 20.87 -8.92 -20.65
CA ARG A 230 21.86 -10.00 -20.73
C ARG A 230 23.15 -9.58 -20.02
N LYS A 231 23.68 -8.40 -20.36
CA LYS A 231 24.90 -7.84 -19.76
C LYS A 231 24.77 -7.67 -18.25
N TYR A 232 23.60 -7.22 -17.79
CA TYR A 232 23.31 -7.13 -16.35
C TYR A 232 23.44 -8.49 -15.65
N ARG A 233 22.85 -9.55 -16.21
CA ARG A 233 22.97 -10.91 -15.65
C ARG A 233 24.39 -11.47 -15.72
N GLU A 234 25.15 -11.16 -16.76
CA GLU A 234 26.57 -11.53 -16.86
C GLU A 234 27.38 -10.88 -15.74
N ASN A 235 27.16 -9.57 -15.48
CA ASN A 235 27.81 -8.87 -14.37
C ASN A 235 27.44 -9.47 -13.01
N LEU A 236 26.17 -9.83 -12.79
CA LEU A 236 25.75 -10.54 -11.58
C LEU A 236 26.45 -11.91 -11.45
N GLY A 237 26.51 -12.69 -12.54
CA GLY A 237 27.17 -13.99 -12.56
C GLY A 237 28.67 -13.90 -12.20
N ASN A 238 29.35 -12.85 -12.66
CA ASN A 238 30.75 -12.59 -12.31
C ASN A 238 30.93 -12.32 -10.81
N ILE A 239 30.01 -11.59 -10.17
CA ILE A 239 30.05 -11.35 -8.72
C ILE A 239 29.79 -12.67 -7.97
N PHE A 240 28.77 -13.44 -8.37
CA PHE A 240 28.51 -14.76 -7.79
C PHE A 240 29.74 -15.69 -7.84
N ALA A 241 30.46 -15.72 -8.97
CA ALA A 241 31.69 -16.48 -9.12
C ALA A 241 32.81 -15.99 -8.17
N LYS A 242 32.96 -14.68 -7.98
CA LYS A 242 33.94 -14.07 -7.05
C LYS A 242 33.73 -14.54 -5.60
N PHE A 243 32.49 -14.71 -5.17
CA PHE A 243 32.15 -15.20 -3.82
C PHE A 243 32.12 -16.73 -3.70
N LYS A 244 32.71 -17.46 -4.67
CA LYS A 244 32.75 -18.94 -4.71
C LYS A 244 31.36 -19.58 -4.71
N ASN A 245 30.37 -18.88 -5.26
CA ASN A 245 29.00 -19.35 -5.34
C ASN A 245 28.46 -19.12 -6.76
N PRO A 246 28.99 -19.83 -7.76
CA PRO A 246 28.75 -19.51 -9.16
C PRO A 246 27.29 -19.76 -9.55
N ILE A 247 26.57 -18.69 -9.89
CA ILE A 247 25.28 -18.74 -10.56
C ILE A 247 25.49 -18.19 -11.97
N THR A 248 25.18 -19.00 -12.98
CA THR A 248 25.35 -18.59 -14.38
C THR A 248 24.26 -17.59 -14.79
N THR A 249 24.49 -16.87 -15.89
CA THR A 249 23.47 -16.02 -16.54
C THR A 249 22.16 -16.79 -16.77
N GLN A 250 22.27 -18.06 -17.14
CA GLN A 250 21.12 -18.96 -17.32
C GLN A 250 20.47 -19.34 -15.99
N GLY A 251 21.27 -19.63 -14.95
CA GLY A 251 20.77 -19.90 -13.61
C GLY A 251 19.97 -18.74 -13.01
N ILE A 252 20.35 -17.48 -13.28
CA ILE A 252 19.57 -16.31 -12.87
C ILE A 252 18.18 -16.30 -13.52
N LEU A 253 18.10 -16.59 -14.82
CA LEU A 253 16.82 -16.71 -15.54
C LEU A 253 15.97 -17.85 -14.99
N GLU A 254 16.58 -19.00 -14.73
CA GLU A 254 15.89 -20.17 -14.16
C GLU A 254 15.36 -19.89 -12.75
N ILE A 255 16.11 -19.20 -11.90
CA ILE A 255 15.67 -18.79 -10.57
C ILE A 255 14.41 -17.93 -10.67
N PHE A 256 14.44 -16.92 -11.53
CA PHE A 256 13.30 -16.04 -11.79
C PHE A 256 12.10 -16.81 -12.33
N HIS A 257 12.28 -17.57 -13.42
CA HIS A 257 11.20 -18.34 -14.05
C HIS A 257 10.57 -19.34 -13.09
N HIS A 258 11.38 -20.06 -12.31
CA HIS A 258 10.87 -21.03 -11.36
C HIS A 258 10.01 -20.38 -10.27
N ASP A 259 10.44 -19.25 -9.72
CA ASP A 259 9.66 -18.55 -8.68
C ASP A 259 8.39 -17.92 -9.27
N ALA A 260 8.49 -17.28 -10.43
CA ALA A 260 7.33 -16.71 -11.13
C ALA A 260 6.31 -17.80 -11.50
N ILE A 261 6.74 -18.97 -11.99
CA ILE A 261 5.83 -20.09 -12.27
C ILE A 261 5.20 -20.64 -10.99
N ASP A 262 5.92 -20.68 -9.86
CA ASP A 262 5.31 -21.10 -8.59
C ASP A 262 4.20 -20.12 -8.15
N TYR A 263 4.40 -18.82 -8.34
CA TYR A 263 3.34 -17.81 -8.13
C TYR A 263 2.17 -18.01 -9.10
N PHE A 264 2.45 -18.17 -10.40
CA PHE A 264 1.44 -18.39 -11.44
C PHE A 264 0.58 -19.62 -11.15
N ASN A 265 1.20 -20.75 -10.80
CA ASN A 265 0.51 -22.00 -10.47
C ASN A 265 -0.33 -21.95 -9.18
N ARG A 266 -0.21 -20.88 -8.39
CA ARG A 266 -1.01 -20.62 -7.19
C ARG A 266 -2.11 -19.58 -7.46
N MET A 267 -2.06 -18.92 -8.61
CA MET A 267 -3.09 -18.00 -9.05
C MET A 267 -4.23 -18.78 -9.72
N ILE A 268 -5.42 -18.21 -9.66
CA ILE A 268 -6.58 -18.68 -10.43
C ILE A 268 -6.46 -18.00 -11.79
N CYS A 269 -6.09 -18.75 -12.81
CA CYS A 269 -6.00 -18.26 -14.20
C CYS A 269 -6.98 -19.06 -15.06
N GLY A 270 -7.60 -18.42 -16.05
CA GLY A 270 -8.39 -19.14 -17.05
C GLY A 270 -7.52 -20.06 -17.90
N ASP A 271 -8.10 -21.15 -18.41
CA ASP A 271 -7.38 -22.18 -19.19
C ASP A 271 -6.70 -21.62 -20.45
N ASP A 272 -7.17 -20.46 -20.95
CA ASP A 272 -6.64 -19.79 -22.14
C ASP A 272 -5.41 -18.89 -21.87
N VAL A 273 -4.99 -18.74 -20.61
CA VAL A 273 -3.88 -17.85 -20.24
C VAL A 273 -2.55 -18.60 -20.25
N ALA A 274 -1.73 -18.34 -21.27
CA ALA A 274 -0.37 -18.88 -21.35
C ALA A 274 0.64 -18.07 -20.51
N PRO A 275 1.55 -18.72 -19.74
CA PRO A 275 2.56 -18.06 -18.92
C PRO A 275 3.72 -17.53 -19.78
N SER A 276 3.49 -16.42 -20.50
CA SER A 276 4.55 -15.72 -21.22
C SER A 276 5.57 -15.08 -20.27
N GLU A 277 6.81 -14.88 -20.72
CA GLU A 277 7.88 -14.25 -19.93
C GLU A 277 7.46 -12.86 -19.43
N ALA A 278 6.85 -12.04 -20.31
CA ALA A 278 6.35 -10.72 -19.95
C ALA A 278 5.23 -10.77 -18.89
N LEU A 279 4.32 -11.74 -18.99
CA LEU A 279 3.26 -11.93 -18.00
C LEU A 279 3.86 -12.33 -16.64
N LEU A 280 4.77 -13.30 -16.63
CA LEU A 280 5.43 -13.79 -15.42
C LEU A 280 6.24 -12.66 -14.73
N GLU A 281 6.92 -11.83 -15.49
CA GLU A 281 7.69 -10.68 -15.00
C GLU A 281 6.78 -9.63 -14.38
N ASN A 282 5.76 -9.18 -15.12
CA ASN A 282 4.78 -8.22 -14.62
C ASN A 282 4.08 -8.75 -13.37
N MET A 283 3.82 -10.05 -13.32
CA MET A 283 3.10 -10.69 -12.22
C MET A 283 3.94 -10.70 -10.95
N LEU A 284 5.17 -11.21 -11.06
CA LEU A 284 6.08 -11.27 -9.92
C LEU A 284 6.37 -9.88 -9.38
N ALA A 285 6.66 -8.92 -10.26
CA ALA A 285 6.90 -7.53 -9.88
C ALA A 285 5.68 -6.91 -9.20
N THR A 286 4.48 -7.07 -9.77
CA THR A 286 3.23 -6.53 -9.20
C THR A 286 2.95 -7.11 -7.82
N ILE A 287 3.02 -8.43 -7.67
CA ILE A 287 2.76 -9.10 -6.39
C ILE A 287 3.79 -8.65 -5.34
N ALA A 288 5.08 -8.67 -5.68
CA ALA A 288 6.13 -8.27 -4.75
C ALA A 288 5.98 -6.80 -4.33
N CYS A 289 5.73 -5.89 -5.27
CA CYS A 289 5.54 -4.47 -4.99
C CYS A 289 4.29 -4.17 -4.15
N ILE A 290 3.15 -4.82 -4.44
CA ILE A 290 1.94 -4.66 -3.63
C ILE A 290 2.19 -5.12 -2.19
N LEU A 291 2.79 -6.30 -2.01
CA LEU A 291 3.02 -6.87 -0.68
C LEU A 291 4.07 -6.12 0.14
N THR A 292 4.90 -5.32 -0.50
CA THR A 292 5.93 -4.47 0.14
C THR A 292 5.53 -2.99 0.19
N ASN A 293 4.34 -2.61 -0.29
CA ASN A 293 3.90 -1.22 -0.42
C ASN A 293 4.85 -0.35 -1.26
N ILE A 294 5.56 -0.96 -2.22
CA ILE A 294 6.37 -0.25 -3.21
C ILE A 294 5.45 0.14 -4.37
N PRO A 295 5.33 1.43 -4.74
CA PRO A 295 4.56 1.83 -5.91
C PRO A 295 5.15 1.21 -7.19
N ILE A 296 4.30 0.65 -8.04
CA ILE A 296 4.67 0.06 -9.33
C ILE A 296 3.87 0.72 -10.46
N PHE A 297 4.56 0.99 -11.56
CA PHE A 297 3.94 1.45 -12.80
C PHE A 297 4.22 0.40 -13.88
N VAL A 298 3.16 -0.20 -14.42
CA VAL A 298 3.27 -1.15 -15.53
C VAL A 298 3.00 -0.39 -16.83
N VAL A 299 4.03 -0.26 -17.66
CA VAL A 299 3.95 0.45 -18.95
C VAL A 299 4.16 -0.57 -20.05
N GLY A 300 3.16 -0.72 -20.92
CA GLY A 300 3.17 -1.69 -22.02
C GLY A 300 2.30 -1.26 -23.18
N ALA A 301 2.43 -1.94 -24.32
CA ALA A 301 1.56 -1.70 -25.46
C ALA A 301 0.11 -2.09 -25.12
N PRO A 302 -0.92 -1.39 -25.64
CA PRO A 302 -2.32 -1.58 -25.27
C PRO A 302 -2.89 -3.00 -25.49
N HIS A 303 -2.17 -3.85 -26.22
CA HIS A 303 -2.56 -5.24 -26.51
C HIS A 303 -1.87 -6.28 -25.60
N GLN A 304 -1.06 -5.86 -24.63
CA GLN A 304 -0.45 -6.75 -23.65
C GLN A 304 -1.34 -6.87 -22.42
N LEU A 305 -1.82 -8.09 -22.13
CA LEU A 305 -2.55 -8.39 -20.89
C LEU A 305 -1.66 -8.06 -19.68
N SER A 306 -2.11 -7.15 -18.83
CA SER A 306 -1.48 -6.87 -17.54
C SER A 306 -2.03 -7.82 -16.47
N VAL A 307 -1.24 -8.03 -15.41
CA VAL A 307 -1.65 -8.86 -14.27
C VAL A 307 -2.78 -8.19 -13.48
N LEU A 308 -2.84 -6.86 -13.55
CA LEU A 308 -3.98 -6.11 -13.07
C LEU A 308 -5.24 -6.48 -13.85
N ASP A 309 -5.18 -6.78 -15.15
CA ASP A 309 -6.35 -7.21 -15.93
C ASP A 309 -6.85 -8.58 -15.47
N ILE A 310 -5.94 -9.52 -15.14
CA ILE A 310 -6.30 -10.87 -14.64
C ILE A 310 -6.84 -10.80 -13.20
N ILE A 311 -6.19 -10.05 -12.32
CA ILE A 311 -6.63 -9.87 -10.93
C ILE A 311 -7.95 -9.08 -10.89
N SER A 312 -8.08 -8.05 -11.72
CA SER A 312 -9.32 -7.27 -11.85
C SER A 312 -10.44 -8.11 -12.43
N ALA A 313 -10.20 -8.96 -13.42
CA ALA A 313 -11.23 -9.82 -14.00
C ALA A 313 -11.79 -10.82 -12.96
N ASN A 314 -10.93 -11.54 -12.24
CA ASN A 314 -11.38 -12.48 -11.21
C ASN A 314 -12.09 -11.78 -10.03
N ILE A 315 -11.58 -10.62 -9.61
CA ILE A 315 -12.23 -9.81 -8.57
C ILE A 315 -13.56 -9.28 -9.09
N TYR A 316 -13.61 -8.80 -10.33
CA TYR A 316 -14.81 -8.29 -10.97
C TYR A 316 -15.88 -9.35 -11.08
N ASP A 317 -15.55 -10.56 -11.57
CA ASP A 317 -16.49 -11.67 -11.68
C ASP A 317 -17.03 -12.10 -10.30
N THR A 318 -16.15 -12.11 -9.29
CA THR A 318 -16.54 -12.38 -7.90
C THR A 318 -17.48 -11.29 -7.37
N VAL A 319 -17.15 -10.02 -7.59
CA VAL A 319 -17.95 -8.86 -7.17
C VAL A 319 -19.29 -8.85 -7.89
N SER A 320 -19.31 -9.12 -9.20
CA SER A 320 -20.53 -9.22 -10.02
C SER A 320 -21.43 -10.33 -9.49
N SER A 321 -20.87 -11.53 -9.27
CA SER A 321 -21.62 -12.67 -8.70
C SER A 321 -22.20 -12.36 -7.31
N LEU A 322 -21.46 -11.61 -6.48
CA LEU A 322 -21.94 -11.17 -5.17
C LEU A 322 -23.03 -10.10 -5.28
N ASN A 323 -22.92 -9.20 -6.25
CA ASN A 323 -23.93 -8.18 -6.50
C ASN A 323 -25.24 -8.81 -6.99
N ASP A 324 -25.17 -9.75 -7.94
CA ASP A 324 -26.33 -10.52 -8.41
C ASP A 324 -27.00 -11.31 -7.27
N TRP A 325 -26.18 -11.87 -6.38
CA TRP A 325 -26.68 -12.56 -5.20
C TRP A 325 -27.38 -11.59 -4.24
N LEU A 326 -26.81 -10.41 -3.96
CA LEU A 326 -27.43 -9.40 -3.09
C LEU A 326 -28.76 -8.92 -3.66
N GLU A 327 -28.81 -8.60 -4.95
CA GLU A 327 -30.04 -8.17 -5.63
C GLU A 327 -31.12 -9.26 -5.58
N ALA A 328 -30.75 -10.53 -5.85
CA ALA A 328 -31.68 -11.65 -5.71
C ALA A 328 -32.12 -11.91 -4.27
N TYR A 329 -31.26 -11.64 -3.28
CA TYR A 329 -31.56 -11.79 -1.85
C TYR A 329 -32.52 -10.70 -1.35
N THR A 330 -32.44 -9.49 -1.91
CA THR A 330 -33.26 -8.33 -1.51
C THR A 330 -34.49 -8.08 -2.40
N THR A 331 -34.77 -8.97 -3.35
CA THR A 331 -35.94 -8.88 -4.23
C THR A 331 -36.98 -9.88 -3.77
N LEU A 332 -38.17 -9.44 -3.38
CA LEU A 332 -39.27 -10.33 -3.00
C LEU A 332 -39.98 -10.84 -4.24
N ALA A 333 -40.16 -12.15 -4.30
CA ALA A 333 -40.81 -12.79 -5.43
C ALA A 333 -42.27 -13.08 -5.07
N THR A 334 -43.13 -12.07 -5.27
CA THR A 334 -44.58 -12.19 -5.04
C THR A 334 -45.34 -12.36 -6.36
N SER A 335 -46.52 -12.97 -6.30
CA SER A 335 -47.30 -13.38 -7.48
C SER A 335 -47.81 -12.24 -8.35
N ASN A 336 -47.78 -10.97 -7.91
CA ASN A 336 -48.35 -9.84 -8.67
C ASN A 336 -47.48 -8.55 -8.74
N ALA A 337 -46.26 -8.54 -8.19
CA ALA A 337 -45.23 -7.52 -8.47
C ALA A 337 -43.91 -7.88 -7.77
N GLU A 338 -42.78 -7.66 -8.45
CA GLU A 338 -41.46 -7.70 -7.80
C GLU A 338 -41.31 -6.44 -6.94
N THR A 339 -41.27 -6.61 -5.61
CA THR A 339 -40.94 -5.52 -4.69
C THR A 339 -39.51 -5.72 -4.21
N SER A 340 -38.60 -4.90 -4.74
CA SER A 340 -37.20 -4.86 -4.29
C SER A 340 -37.06 -3.90 -3.12
N PHE A 341 -36.31 -4.27 -2.09
CA PHE A 341 -35.86 -3.33 -1.07
C PHE A 341 -34.38 -3.00 -1.27
N CYS A 342 -33.97 -1.79 -0.85
CA CYS A 342 -32.61 -1.32 -1.10
C CYS A 342 -31.58 -2.16 -0.33
N VAL A 343 -30.51 -2.58 -1.00
CA VAL A 343 -29.43 -3.36 -0.41
C VAL A 343 -28.77 -2.64 0.78
N SER A 344 -28.71 -1.30 0.74
CA SER A 344 -28.18 -0.49 1.85
C SER A 344 -29.03 -0.54 3.12
N ASP A 345 -30.35 -0.75 2.96
CA ASP A 345 -31.29 -0.86 4.07
C ASP A 345 -31.34 -2.30 4.60
N ALA A 346 -31.10 -3.26 3.69
CA ALA A 346 -31.03 -4.68 3.99
C ALA A 346 -29.80 -5.04 4.83
N PHE A 347 -28.64 -4.50 4.42
CA PHE A 347 -27.33 -4.77 5.00
C PHE A 347 -26.73 -3.48 5.56
N LEU A 348 -26.59 -3.41 6.88
CA LEU A 348 -26.30 -2.18 7.59
C LEU A 348 -24.91 -1.63 7.26
N GLY A 349 -24.90 -0.49 6.56
CA GLY A 349 -23.69 0.21 6.15
C GLY A 349 -22.96 -0.43 4.98
N LEU A 350 -23.68 -1.23 4.16
CA LEU A 350 -23.18 -1.76 2.90
C LEU A 350 -23.60 -0.83 1.74
N ASN A 351 -22.61 -0.30 1.04
CA ASN A 351 -22.74 0.26 -0.31
C ASN A 351 -22.10 -0.75 -1.28
N PRO A 352 -22.88 -1.48 -2.08
CA PRO A 352 -22.36 -2.52 -2.97
C PRO A 352 -21.25 -2.03 -3.91
N LYS A 353 -21.36 -0.79 -4.41
CA LYS A 353 -20.39 -0.20 -5.34
C LYS A 353 -19.03 0.11 -4.70
N GLU A 354 -19.02 0.42 -3.41
CA GLU A 354 -17.80 0.85 -2.71
C GLU A 354 -17.20 -0.25 -1.83
N ASN A 355 -18.04 -1.16 -1.30
CA ASN A 355 -17.62 -2.07 -0.24
C ASN A 355 -17.37 -3.51 -0.71
N LEU A 356 -17.97 -3.96 -1.82
CA LEU A 356 -17.80 -5.34 -2.29
C LEU A 356 -16.36 -5.63 -2.72
N TYR A 357 -15.72 -4.71 -3.44
CA TYR A 357 -14.31 -4.83 -3.82
C TYR A 357 -13.40 -4.99 -2.60
N GLY A 358 -13.57 -4.13 -1.59
CA GLY A 358 -12.81 -4.20 -0.35
C GLY A 358 -13.07 -5.49 0.45
N LEU A 359 -14.32 -5.99 0.45
CA LEU A 359 -14.67 -7.25 1.09
C LEU A 359 -13.98 -8.45 0.41
N VAL A 360 -14.06 -8.52 -0.92
CA VAL A 360 -13.45 -9.59 -1.72
C VAL A 360 -11.94 -9.59 -1.49
N LEU A 361 -11.28 -8.43 -1.63
CA LEU A 361 -9.84 -8.28 -1.37
C LEU A 361 -9.43 -8.75 0.03
N ARG A 362 -10.23 -8.43 1.06
CA ARG A 362 -9.96 -8.86 2.44
C ARG A 362 -10.04 -10.37 2.59
N GLN A 363 -11.03 -11.02 1.98
CA GLN A 363 -11.19 -12.48 2.06
C GLN A 363 -10.09 -13.22 1.30
N TYR A 364 -9.62 -12.67 0.17
CA TYR A 364 -8.45 -13.18 -0.55
C TYR A 364 -7.18 -13.15 0.32
N HIS A 365 -7.01 -12.10 1.14
CA HIS A 365 -5.85 -11.97 2.03
C HIS A 365 -5.84 -12.96 3.20
N THR A 366 -7.01 -13.33 3.73
CA THR A 366 -7.13 -14.12 4.97
C THR A 366 -7.08 -15.64 4.80
N LYS A 367 -6.83 -16.16 3.58
CA LYS A 367 -6.69 -17.61 3.26
C LYS A 367 -7.64 -18.53 4.04
N SER A 368 -8.95 -18.30 3.94
CA SER A 368 -9.90 -19.33 4.37
C SER A 368 -9.83 -20.50 3.39
N GLU A 369 -9.62 -21.73 3.87
CA GLU A 369 -9.59 -22.98 3.08
C GLU A 369 -10.96 -23.36 2.46
N GLY A 370 -11.66 -22.41 1.83
CA GLY A 370 -12.99 -22.59 1.28
C GLY A 370 -13.34 -21.61 0.16
N ASN A 371 -14.53 -21.76 -0.41
CA ASN A 371 -15.03 -20.92 -1.49
C ASN A 371 -15.10 -19.44 -1.07
N ILE A 372 -14.37 -18.56 -1.77
CA ILE A 372 -14.25 -17.12 -1.47
C ILE A 372 -15.61 -16.43 -1.50
N ILE A 373 -16.48 -16.81 -2.45
CA ILE A 373 -17.84 -16.29 -2.54
C ILE A 373 -18.63 -16.64 -1.28
N GLU A 374 -18.48 -17.86 -0.76
CA GLU A 374 -19.17 -18.28 0.46
C GLU A 374 -18.66 -17.53 1.69
N SER A 375 -17.35 -17.27 1.79
CA SER A 375 -16.80 -16.45 2.86
C SER A 375 -17.29 -15.00 2.80
N CYS A 376 -17.37 -14.43 1.59
CA CYS A 376 -17.94 -13.10 1.38
C CYS A 376 -19.42 -13.07 1.78
N LYS A 377 -20.23 -14.07 1.38
CA LYS A 377 -21.63 -14.20 1.80
C LYS A 377 -21.77 -14.29 3.32
N LYS A 378 -20.93 -15.09 4.01
CA LYS A 378 -20.89 -15.16 5.49
C LYS A 378 -20.65 -13.79 6.12
N ALA A 379 -19.70 -13.02 5.59
CA ALA A 379 -19.41 -11.67 6.07
C ALA A 379 -20.56 -10.68 5.80
N LEU A 380 -21.23 -10.79 4.64
CA LEU A 380 -22.39 -9.98 4.30
C LEU A 380 -23.59 -10.29 5.21
N VAL A 381 -23.88 -11.57 5.46
CA VAL A 381 -25.00 -11.99 6.33
C VAL A 381 -24.85 -11.47 7.76
N LYS A 382 -23.61 -11.32 8.27
CA LYS A 382 -23.37 -10.68 9.58
C LYS A 382 -23.78 -9.20 9.64
N LEU A 383 -23.94 -8.54 8.49
CA LEU A 383 -24.40 -7.15 8.38
C LEU A 383 -25.90 -7.05 8.13
N ALA A 384 -26.59 -8.16 7.85
CA ALA A 384 -28.01 -8.16 7.55
C ALA A 384 -28.84 -7.77 8.77
N SER A 385 -29.94 -7.05 8.55
CA SER A 385 -30.95 -6.86 9.58
C SER A 385 -31.79 -8.13 9.79
N VAL A 386 -32.34 -8.33 10.99
CA VAL A 386 -33.22 -9.46 11.30
C VAL A 386 -34.41 -9.53 10.33
N ASP A 387 -34.98 -8.37 10.00
CA ASP A 387 -36.08 -8.25 9.03
C ASP A 387 -35.67 -8.72 7.63
N THR A 388 -34.44 -8.41 7.20
CA THR A 388 -33.88 -8.87 5.91
C THR A 388 -33.73 -10.39 5.88
N ILE A 389 -33.26 -11.00 6.96
CA ILE A 389 -33.13 -12.46 7.07
C ILE A 389 -34.50 -13.13 6.95
N VAL A 390 -35.50 -12.67 7.70
CA VAL A 390 -36.86 -13.23 7.64
C VAL A 390 -37.49 -13.06 6.25
N ARG A 391 -37.31 -11.88 5.63
CA ARG A 391 -37.81 -11.59 4.28
C ARG A 391 -37.13 -12.42 3.19
N SER A 392 -35.87 -12.79 3.38
CA SER A 392 -35.10 -13.58 2.41
C SER A 392 -35.74 -14.94 2.09
N ARG A 393 -36.57 -15.49 2.99
CA ARG A 393 -37.35 -16.72 2.79
C ARG A 393 -38.31 -16.67 1.61
N TYR A 394 -38.71 -15.47 1.22
CA TYR A 394 -39.62 -15.20 0.11
C TYR A 394 -38.93 -14.44 -1.04
N SER A 395 -37.59 -14.42 -1.05
CA SER A 395 -36.82 -13.72 -2.06
C SER A 395 -36.78 -14.45 -3.40
N LEU A 396 -36.35 -13.76 -4.44
CA LEU A 396 -36.04 -14.32 -5.75
C LEU A 396 -34.95 -15.39 -5.65
N LEU A 397 -34.01 -15.24 -4.72
CA LEU A 397 -33.03 -16.28 -4.40
C LEU A 397 -33.71 -17.56 -3.86
N ALA A 398 -34.75 -17.44 -3.04
CA ALA A 398 -35.50 -18.59 -2.53
C ALA A 398 -36.22 -19.37 -3.64
N GLN A 399 -36.66 -18.69 -4.69
CA GLN A 399 -37.25 -19.33 -5.86
C GLN A 399 -36.18 -20.00 -6.74
N ARG A 400 -35.04 -19.34 -6.97
CA ARG A 400 -33.94 -19.84 -7.79
C ARG A 400 -33.18 -20.99 -7.13
N ALA A 401 -32.99 -20.93 -5.81
CA ALA A 401 -32.22 -21.89 -5.02
C ALA A 401 -32.87 -22.09 -3.63
N PRO A 402 -33.88 -22.99 -3.50
CA PRO A 402 -34.70 -23.12 -2.29
C PRO A 402 -33.95 -23.52 -1.00
N LYS A 403 -32.72 -24.03 -1.15
CA LYS A 403 -31.85 -24.42 -0.03
C LYS A 403 -30.96 -23.28 0.48
N ASP A 404 -30.66 -22.26 -0.34
CA ASP A 404 -29.65 -21.23 -0.04
C ASP A 404 -30.10 -20.28 1.09
N PRO A 405 -31.32 -19.69 1.07
CA PRO A 405 -31.76 -18.81 2.17
C PRO A 405 -31.89 -19.52 3.52
N ARG A 406 -32.20 -20.82 3.53
CA ARG A 406 -32.30 -21.61 4.78
C ARG A 406 -30.93 -21.79 5.45
N VAL A 407 -29.87 -21.93 4.66
CA VAL A 407 -28.49 -22.02 5.17
C VAL A 407 -28.09 -20.69 5.83
N TRP A 408 -28.46 -19.56 5.24
CA TRP A 408 -28.16 -18.23 5.79
C TRP A 408 -29.02 -17.88 7.00
N ASP A 409 -30.29 -18.29 7.03
CA ASP A 409 -31.15 -18.23 8.20
C ASP A 409 -30.53 -18.99 9.38
N GLU A 410 -30.16 -20.26 9.17
CA GLU A 410 -29.52 -21.08 10.20
C GLU A 410 -28.19 -20.45 10.63
N TYR A 411 -27.36 -19.99 9.70
CA TYR A 411 -26.10 -19.32 10.01
C TYR A 411 -26.30 -18.03 10.82
N PHE A 412 -27.29 -17.21 10.47
CA PHE A 412 -27.57 -15.96 11.16
C PHE A 412 -28.02 -16.21 12.60
N PHE A 413 -29.02 -17.06 12.81
CA PHE A 413 -29.59 -17.29 14.14
C PHE A 413 -28.74 -18.20 15.04
N SER A 414 -27.90 -19.09 14.47
CA SER A 414 -27.10 -20.03 15.27
C SER A 414 -25.62 -19.64 15.44
N LYS A 415 -25.06 -18.82 14.53
CA LYS A 415 -23.61 -18.51 14.50
C LYS A 415 -23.25 -17.04 14.56
N CYS A 416 -24.16 -16.11 14.26
CA CYS A 416 -23.80 -14.69 14.16
C CYS A 416 -23.88 -13.93 15.50
N HIS A 417 -24.43 -14.53 16.58
CA HIS A 417 -24.50 -13.95 17.93
C HIS A 417 -25.02 -12.50 17.95
N GLN A 418 -26.14 -12.26 17.24
CA GLN A 418 -26.76 -10.94 17.05
C GLN A 418 -27.83 -10.62 18.13
N GLY A 419 -27.72 -11.22 19.31
CA GLY A 419 -28.69 -11.06 20.40
C GLY A 419 -28.63 -9.68 21.04
N ASP A 420 -27.75 -9.52 22.03
CA ASP A 420 -27.43 -8.23 22.63
C ASP A 420 -25.92 -8.01 22.65
N LEU A 421 -25.49 -6.81 23.07
CA LEU A 421 -24.07 -6.47 23.14
C LEU A 421 -23.31 -7.42 24.10
N ARG A 422 -24.00 -7.96 25.11
CA ARG A 422 -23.43 -8.85 26.11
C ARG A 422 -23.11 -10.23 25.50
N ASP A 423 -24.04 -10.79 24.74
CA ASP A 423 -23.89 -12.04 23.98
C ASP A 423 -22.70 -11.96 22.99
N PHE A 424 -22.55 -10.81 22.31
CA PHE A 424 -21.41 -10.55 21.45
C PHE A 424 -20.08 -10.61 22.20
N TYR A 425 -19.96 -9.92 23.34
CA TYR A 425 -18.73 -9.94 24.14
C TYR A 425 -18.43 -11.33 24.70
N GLN A 426 -19.41 -12.06 25.22
CA GLN A 426 -19.21 -13.41 25.79
C GLN A 426 -18.63 -14.40 24.78
N HIS A 427 -19.06 -14.34 23.52
CA HIS A 427 -18.60 -15.26 22.49
C HIS A 427 -17.30 -14.84 21.80
N ASN A 428 -16.91 -13.56 21.88
CA ASN A 428 -15.70 -13.04 21.22
C ASN A 428 -14.55 -12.72 22.21
N ILE A 429 -14.74 -12.88 23.53
CA ILE A 429 -13.77 -12.45 24.56
C ILE A 429 -12.39 -13.11 24.43
N ALA A 430 -12.32 -14.36 23.95
CA ALA A 430 -11.07 -15.10 23.79
C ALA A 430 -10.22 -14.58 22.62
N ASP A 431 -10.87 -14.16 21.52
CA ASP A 431 -10.19 -13.56 20.36
C ASP A 431 -9.74 -12.12 20.66
N VAL A 432 -10.52 -11.38 21.47
CA VAL A 432 -10.18 -9.99 21.81
C VAL A 432 -9.05 -9.89 22.84
N ASN A 433 -8.86 -10.89 23.70
CA ASN A 433 -7.76 -10.91 24.67
C ASN A 433 -6.38 -11.28 24.07
N ASN A 434 -6.34 -11.97 22.92
CA ASN A 434 -5.08 -12.45 22.33
C ASN A 434 -4.50 -11.51 21.24
N HIS A 435 -5.31 -10.63 20.65
CA HIS A 435 -4.87 -9.70 19.59
C HIS A 435 -5.56 -8.33 19.68
N SER A 436 -4.86 -7.25 19.31
CA SER A 436 -5.44 -5.91 19.17
C SER A 436 -6.43 -5.87 18.00
N SER A 437 -7.70 -6.20 18.27
CA SER A 437 -8.76 -6.22 17.28
C SER A 437 -9.57 -4.91 17.27
N ARG A 438 -10.00 -4.49 16.07
CA ARG A 438 -10.88 -3.31 15.88
C ARG A 438 -12.19 -3.79 15.27
N THR A 439 -13.30 -3.56 15.98
CA THR A 439 -14.64 -3.97 15.55
C THR A 439 -15.60 -2.79 15.53
N ILE A 440 -16.35 -2.63 14.44
CA ILE A 440 -17.41 -1.64 14.33
C ILE A 440 -18.75 -2.35 14.55
N ILE A 441 -19.47 -1.98 15.60
CA ILE A 441 -20.81 -2.49 15.89
C ILE A 441 -21.82 -1.44 15.46
N ARG A 442 -22.77 -1.83 14.62
CA ARG A 442 -23.90 -0.97 14.19
C ARG A 442 -25.15 -1.41 14.94
N THR A 443 -25.90 -0.45 15.46
CA THR A 443 -27.12 -0.72 16.24
C THR A 443 -28.19 0.33 15.98
N PHE A 444 -29.45 -0.08 16.06
CA PHE A 444 -30.62 0.80 16.07
C PHE A 444 -31.00 1.27 17.49
N SER A 445 -30.31 0.79 18.52
CA SER A 445 -30.53 1.20 19.91
C SER A 445 -30.12 2.65 20.17
N LYS A 446 -30.67 3.26 21.22
CA LYS A 446 -30.39 4.67 21.57
C LYS A 446 -28.91 4.87 21.91
N ILE A 447 -28.31 5.97 21.42
CA ILE A 447 -26.90 6.32 21.74
C ILE A 447 -26.65 6.66 23.22
N ASN A 448 -27.72 6.85 24.00
CA ASN A 448 -27.65 7.14 25.44
C ASN A 448 -27.79 5.88 26.31
N THR A 449 -27.83 4.70 25.70
CA THR A 449 -27.76 3.44 26.46
C THR A 449 -26.46 3.40 27.24
N ASP A 450 -26.56 3.06 28.53
CA ASP A 450 -25.39 2.89 29.39
C ASP A 450 -24.69 1.57 29.05
N ILE A 451 -23.71 1.65 28.16
CA ILE A 451 -22.92 0.49 27.73
C ILE A 451 -22.03 -0.02 28.86
N GLN A 452 -21.60 0.86 29.76
CA GLN A 452 -20.68 0.48 30.82
C GLN A 452 -21.37 -0.47 31.80
N SER A 453 -22.63 -0.22 32.18
CA SER A 453 -23.37 -1.15 33.05
C SER A 453 -23.74 -2.48 32.40
N LEU A 454 -23.80 -2.56 31.06
CA LEU A 454 -24.15 -3.79 30.33
C LEU A 454 -22.99 -4.81 30.26
N VAL A 455 -21.74 -4.32 30.37
CA VAL A 455 -20.54 -5.12 30.09
C VAL A 455 -19.50 -5.04 31.24
N CYS A 456 -19.75 -4.26 32.30
CA CYS A 456 -18.80 -4.05 33.41
C CYS A 456 -18.42 -5.33 34.16
N ASP A 457 -19.29 -6.34 34.16
CA ASP A 457 -19.06 -7.65 34.76
C ASP A 457 -18.30 -8.62 33.85
N LEU A 458 -18.12 -8.27 32.57
CA LEU A 458 -17.42 -9.09 31.57
C LEU A 458 -16.05 -8.51 31.20
N VAL A 459 -15.95 -7.20 30.96
CA VAL A 459 -14.69 -6.52 30.61
C VAL A 459 -14.59 -5.13 31.22
N LYS A 460 -13.36 -4.73 31.58
CA LYS A 460 -13.05 -3.34 31.95
C LYS A 460 -13.01 -2.49 30.67
N CYS A 461 -14.11 -1.79 30.40
CA CYS A 461 -14.26 -0.94 29.21
C CYS A 461 -14.34 0.55 29.53
N GLN A 462 -13.92 1.36 28.57
CA GLN A 462 -14.14 2.80 28.53
C GLN A 462 -15.09 3.13 27.40
N VAL A 463 -16.08 3.99 27.66
CA VAL A 463 -17.08 4.40 26.67
C VAL A 463 -16.94 5.89 26.41
N ASP A 464 -16.59 6.26 25.19
CA ASP A 464 -16.49 7.66 24.76
C ASP A 464 -17.53 7.98 23.68
N LYS A 465 -18.20 9.12 23.82
CA LYS A 465 -19.06 9.66 22.77
C LYS A 465 -18.21 10.54 21.86
N LEU A 466 -18.12 10.22 20.58
CA LEU A 466 -17.30 10.99 19.65
C LEU A 466 -17.76 12.45 19.54
N SER A 467 -19.04 12.73 19.79
CA SER A 467 -19.58 14.10 19.82
C SER A 467 -19.06 14.97 20.96
N THR A 468 -18.45 14.38 22.00
CA THR A 468 -17.92 15.13 23.16
C THR A 468 -16.44 15.45 23.03
N LEU A 469 -15.75 14.91 22.02
CA LEU A 469 -14.34 15.15 21.76
C LEU A 469 -14.19 16.40 20.89
N LYS A 470 -13.32 17.33 21.29
CA LYS A 470 -13.12 18.61 20.58
C LYS A 470 -11.80 18.63 19.82
N SER A 471 -10.82 17.82 20.24
CA SER A 471 -9.50 17.73 19.64
C SER A 471 -8.95 16.30 19.69
N GLU A 472 -7.96 16.00 18.85
CA GLU A 472 -7.29 14.69 18.83
C GLU A 472 -6.55 14.41 20.16
N ALA A 473 -6.08 15.46 20.85
CA ALA A 473 -5.44 15.35 22.16
C ALA A 473 -6.37 14.75 23.24
N ASP A 474 -7.69 14.91 23.09
CA ASP A 474 -8.69 14.32 24.01
C ASP A 474 -8.74 12.78 23.93
N ILE A 475 -8.19 12.20 22.85
CA ILE A 475 -8.14 10.75 22.58
C ILE A 475 -6.91 10.10 23.21
N PHE A 476 -5.75 10.77 23.20
CA PHE A 476 -4.46 10.19 23.60
C PHE A 476 -4.22 10.11 25.13
N GLY A 477 -5.10 10.71 25.94
CA GLY A 477 -4.92 10.79 27.40
C GLY A 477 -5.51 9.64 28.23
N LYS A 478 -6.04 8.58 27.61
CA LYS A 478 -6.84 7.56 28.33
C LYS A 478 -6.39 6.14 27.97
N ASN A 479 -6.14 5.31 28.99
CA ASN A 479 -5.54 3.97 28.83
C ASN A 479 -6.42 2.83 29.41
N PRO A 480 -7.52 2.46 28.74
CA PRO A 480 -8.30 1.26 29.06
C PRO A 480 -7.88 0.07 28.18
N TYR A 481 -8.08 -1.15 28.69
CA TYR A 481 -7.89 -2.39 27.90
C TYR A 481 -8.88 -2.51 26.73
N TYR A 482 -10.05 -1.86 26.82
CA TYR A 482 -11.11 -1.84 25.81
C TYR A 482 -11.70 -0.43 25.66
N SER A 483 -11.80 0.07 24.43
CA SER A 483 -12.39 1.38 24.12
C SER A 483 -13.60 1.24 23.20
N VAL A 484 -14.74 1.80 23.60
CA VAL A 484 -15.99 1.85 22.82
C VAL A 484 -16.26 3.29 22.43
N MET A 485 -16.21 3.58 21.13
CA MET A 485 -16.50 4.91 20.58
C MET A 485 -17.89 4.94 19.94
N LEU A 486 -18.75 5.84 20.42
CA LEU A 486 -20.11 5.99 19.91
C LEU A 486 -20.22 7.17 18.93
N ARG A 487 -20.75 6.89 17.73
CA ARG A 487 -21.06 7.88 16.70
C ARG A 487 -22.52 7.78 16.28
N ARG A 488 -23.21 8.91 16.09
CA ARG A 488 -24.42 8.91 15.26
C ARG A 488 -24.01 8.96 13.79
N PRO A 489 -24.56 8.11 12.91
CA PRO A 489 -24.38 8.29 11.49
C PRO A 489 -24.96 9.65 11.06
N ASN A 490 -24.26 10.34 10.15
CA ASN A 490 -24.85 11.51 9.49
C ASN A 490 -26.03 11.02 8.64
N PRO A 491 -27.19 11.71 8.65
CA PRO A 491 -28.27 11.35 7.74
C PRO A 491 -27.75 11.41 6.30
N CYS A 492 -27.96 10.33 5.54
CA CYS A 492 -27.67 10.34 4.11
C CYS A 492 -28.38 11.55 3.49
N ARG A 493 -27.62 12.39 2.78
CA ARG A 493 -28.22 13.39 1.89
C ARG A 493 -29.00 12.60 0.85
N SER A 494 -30.31 12.52 0.98
CA SER A 494 -31.19 12.17 -0.13
C SER A 494 -30.86 13.14 -1.25
N ALA A 495 -30.52 12.61 -2.43
CA ALA A 495 -30.47 13.42 -3.64
C ALA A 495 -31.79 14.19 -3.76
N PRO A 496 -31.77 15.48 -4.16
CA PRO A 496 -33.00 16.20 -4.40
C PRO A 496 -33.77 15.45 -5.48
N THR A 497 -34.99 15.04 -5.15
CA THR A 497 -36.00 14.63 -6.12
C THR A 497 -36.25 15.82 -7.04
N ASN A 498 -35.85 15.69 -8.31
CA ASN A 498 -36.42 16.48 -9.40
C ASN A 498 -37.52 15.66 -10.04
#